data_AF-A0A2A4TT68-F1
#
_entry.id   AF-A0A2A4TT68-F1
#
_cell.length_a   1.000
_cell.length_b   1.000
_cell.length_c   1.000
_cell.angle_alpha   90.00
_cell.angle_beta   90.00
_cell.angle_gamma   90.00
#
_symmetry.space_group_name_H-M   'P 1'
#
loop_
_entity.id
_entity.type
_entity.pdbx_description
1 polymer ?
#
loop_
_entity_poly.entity_id
_entity_poly.type
_entity_poly.pdbx_seq_one_letter_code
_entity_poly.pdbx_strand_id
1 'polypeptide(L)'
;MSLDREIITSAASRLIPGSASLDAAGRERFHALIEHTLNSRSPSMQRQFALFLTAIRWLPVLRWGHRFPFLSQPQQDAFLSWLQNNSLTLLRQGFWGLKTIICMGYYGQVELSTQFAYHPKHDGNAELDAR
;
A
#
# COMPACT_ATOMS: atom_id res chain seq x y z
N MET A 1 8.20 -1.26 -13.18
CA MET A 1 6.83 -0.81 -13.52
C MET A 1 6.64 0.59 -12.93
N SER A 2 6.05 1.55 -13.66
CA SER A 2 5.78 2.89 -13.08
C SER A 2 4.70 2.80 -11.99
N LEU A 3 5.02 3.23 -10.78
CA LEU A 3 4.07 3.26 -9.67
C LEU A 3 3.06 4.39 -9.84
N ASP A 4 1.79 4.08 -9.61
CA ASP A 4 0.73 5.07 -9.58
C ASP A 4 0.68 5.83 -8.25
N ARG A 5 1.55 6.83 -8.11
CA ARG A 5 1.79 7.51 -6.84
C ARG A 5 0.53 8.18 -6.27
N GLU A 6 -0.35 8.70 -7.11
CA GLU A 6 -1.61 9.33 -6.66
C GLU A 6 -2.55 8.30 -6.01
N ILE A 7 -2.82 7.19 -6.69
CA ILE A 7 -3.71 6.14 -6.15
C ILE A 7 -3.15 5.60 -4.84
N ILE A 8 -1.84 5.34 -4.81
CA ILE A 8 -1.17 4.78 -3.63
C ILE A 8 -1.24 5.76 -2.46
N THR A 9 -1.00 7.06 -2.67
CA THR A 9 -1.09 8.07 -1.60
C THR A 9 -2.53 8.25 -1.11
N SER A 10 -3.50 8.34 -2.02
CA SER A 10 -4.92 8.44 -1.64
C SER A 10 -5.35 7.21 -0.83
N ALA A 11 -5.04 6.00 -1.31
CA ALA A 11 -5.37 4.77 -0.59
C ALA A 11 -4.64 4.66 0.76
N ALA A 12 -3.35 5.01 0.81
CA ALA A 12 -2.56 4.97 2.04
C ALA A 12 -3.14 5.89 3.12
N SER A 13 -3.53 7.11 2.76
CA SER A 13 -4.12 8.07 3.71
C SER A 13 -5.42 7.56 4.36
N ARG A 14 -6.13 6.64 3.68
CA ARG A 14 -7.36 6.03 4.20
C ARG A 14 -7.09 4.76 5.00
N LEU A 15 -6.12 3.95 4.57
CA LEU A 15 -5.78 2.69 5.23
C LEU A 15 -4.91 2.89 6.48
N ILE A 16 -4.07 3.92 6.46
CA ILE A 16 -3.10 4.25 7.52
C ILE A 16 -3.15 5.77 7.73
N PRO A 17 -3.93 6.27 8.70
CA PRO A 17 -4.09 7.71 8.91
C PRO A 17 -2.76 8.46 9.09
N GLY A 18 -1.76 7.84 9.72
CA GLY A 18 -0.42 8.43 9.90
C GLY A 18 0.37 8.65 8.60
N SER A 19 -0.01 8.01 7.49
CA SER A 19 0.64 8.26 6.19
C SER A 19 0.35 9.65 5.63
N ALA A 20 -0.75 10.28 6.06
CA ALA A 20 -1.11 11.64 5.64
C ALA A 20 -0.15 12.71 6.19
N SER A 21 0.54 12.42 7.31
CA SER A 21 1.50 13.32 7.94
C SER A 21 2.96 13.12 7.48
N LEU A 22 3.22 12.22 6.54
CA LEU A 22 4.57 12.06 5.99
C LEU A 22 5.03 13.36 5.32
N ASP A 23 6.26 13.78 5.60
CA ASP A 23 6.92 14.89 4.93
C ASP A 23 7.32 14.53 3.49
N ALA A 24 7.91 15.47 2.73
CA ALA A 24 8.26 15.21 1.33
C ALA A 24 9.28 14.06 1.18
N ALA A 25 10.27 13.99 2.07
CA ALA A 25 11.29 12.95 2.07
C ALA A 25 10.70 11.57 2.45
N GLY A 26 9.84 11.52 3.47
CA GLY A 26 9.10 10.32 3.88
C GLY A 26 8.17 9.82 2.78
N ARG A 27 7.48 10.71 2.05
CA ARG A 27 6.66 10.33 0.90
C ARG A 27 7.49 9.75 -0.25
N GLU A 28 8.66 10.31 -0.55
CA GLU A 28 9.52 9.74 -1.60
C GLU A 28 10.03 8.36 -1.21
N ARG A 29 10.50 8.18 0.03
CA ARG A 29 10.93 6.87 0.56
C ARG A 29 9.80 5.85 0.55
N PHE A 30 8.60 6.25 0.96
CA PHE A 30 7.39 5.43 0.90
C PHE A 30 7.15 4.87 -0.51
N HIS A 31 7.18 5.73 -1.53
CA HIS A 31 7.01 5.31 -2.92
C HIS A 31 8.18 4.44 -3.41
N ALA A 32 9.42 4.80 -3.07
CA ALA A 32 10.60 4.05 -3.47
C ALA A 32 10.61 2.62 -2.90
N LEU A 33 10.20 2.43 -1.65
CA LEU A 33 10.07 1.10 -1.03
C LEU A 33 9.02 0.24 -1.73
N ILE A 34 7.86 0.83 -2.05
CA ILE A 34 6.80 0.13 -2.79
C ILE A 34 7.27 -0.24 -4.19
N GLU A 35 7.92 0.69 -4.89
CA GLU A 35 8.43 0.48 -6.23
C GLU A 35 9.52 -0.60 -6.26
N HIS A 36 10.48 -0.55 -5.34
CA HIS A 36 11.50 -1.59 -5.18
C HIS A 36 10.87 -2.97 -4.94
N THR A 37 9.86 -3.03 -4.08
CA THR A 37 9.15 -4.25 -3.74
C THR A 37 8.37 -4.84 -4.90
N LEU A 38 7.77 -3.99 -5.74
CA LEU A 38 7.04 -4.44 -6.92
C LEU A 38 8.00 -4.87 -8.03
N ASN A 39 9.11 -4.15 -8.21
CA ASN A 39 10.12 -4.46 -9.22
C ASN A 39 10.87 -5.78 -8.94
N SER A 40 10.94 -6.22 -7.68
CA SER A 40 11.49 -7.54 -7.32
C SER A 40 10.52 -8.71 -7.56
N ARG A 41 9.27 -8.44 -7.93
CA ARG A 41 8.28 -9.49 -8.28
C ARG A 41 8.39 -9.92 -9.73
N SER A 42 7.85 -11.11 -10.02
CA SER A 42 7.82 -11.63 -11.38
C SER A 42 7.09 -10.68 -12.35
N PRO A 43 7.45 -10.63 -13.64
CA PRO A 43 6.81 -9.73 -14.61
C PRO A 43 5.29 -9.93 -14.72
N SER A 44 4.81 -11.17 -14.53
CA SER A 44 3.38 -11.49 -14.51
C SER A 44 2.67 -10.78 -13.34
N MET A 45 3.25 -10.86 -12.14
CA MET A 45 2.70 -10.22 -10.95
C MET A 45 2.70 -8.69 -11.06
N GLN A 46 3.77 -8.10 -11.63
CA GLN A 46 3.81 -6.66 -11.90
C GLN A 46 2.66 -6.22 -12.82
N ARG A 47 2.41 -6.97 -13.91
CA ARG A 47 1.29 -6.67 -14.83
C ARG A 47 -0.06 -6.83 -14.18
N GLN A 48 -0.27 -7.91 -13.42
CA GLN A 48 -1.52 -8.11 -12.66
C GLN A 48 -1.77 -6.97 -11.69
N PHE A 49 -0.73 -6.50 -11.00
CA PHE A 49 -0.83 -5.39 -10.09
C PHE A 49 -1.12 -4.06 -10.81
N ALA A 50 -0.46 -3.79 -11.94
CA ALA A 50 -0.75 -2.62 -12.77
C ALA A 50 -2.21 -2.61 -13.26
N LEU A 51 -2.72 -3.76 -13.71
CA LEU A 51 -4.11 -3.93 -14.10
C LEU A 51 -5.05 -3.69 -12.92
N PHE A 52 -4.71 -4.19 -11.73
CA PHE A 52 -5.50 -3.97 -10.53
C PHE A 52 -5.55 -2.50 -10.11
N LEU A 53 -4.42 -1.77 -10.14
CA LEU A 53 -4.39 -0.33 -9.89
C LEU A 53 -5.20 0.45 -10.94
N THR A 54 -5.12 0.03 -12.20
CA THR A 54 -5.92 0.62 -13.28
C THR A 54 -7.42 0.40 -13.03
N ALA A 55 -7.81 -0.80 -12.59
CA ALA A 55 -9.18 -1.08 -12.19
C ALA A 55 -9.60 -0.17 -11.02
N ILE A 56 -8.80 -0.07 -9.96
CA ILE A 56 -9.08 0.83 -8.83
C ILE A 56 -9.29 2.27 -9.27
N ARG A 57 -8.49 2.77 -10.22
CA ARG A 57 -8.64 4.14 -10.73
C ARG A 57 -10.02 4.37 -11.35
N TRP A 58 -10.47 3.43 -12.18
CA TRP A 58 -11.59 3.61 -13.11
C TRP A 58 -12.91 3.04 -12.61
N LEU A 59 -12.91 1.99 -11.80
CA LEU A 59 -14.12 1.36 -11.29
C LEU A 59 -15.08 2.33 -10.57
N PRO A 60 -14.58 3.28 -9.75
CA PRO A 60 -15.46 4.27 -9.12
C PRO A 60 -16.12 5.23 -10.10
N VAL A 61 -15.58 5.41 -11.32
CA VAL A 61 -16.18 6.26 -12.35
C VAL A 61 -17.57 5.73 -12.74
N LEU A 62 -17.75 4.41 -12.76
CA LEU A 62 -19.03 3.78 -13.06
C LEU A 62 -20.12 4.09 -12.02
N ARG A 63 -19.72 4.39 -10.78
CA ARG A 63 -20.62 4.62 -9.64
C ARG A 63 -20.79 6.10 -9.31
N TRP A 64 -19.71 6.88 -9.33
CA TRP A 64 -19.63 8.26 -8.86
C TRP A 64 -19.15 9.26 -9.93
N GLY A 65 -18.84 8.82 -11.15
CA GLY A 65 -18.39 9.70 -12.24
C GLY A 65 -16.96 10.23 -12.12
N HIS A 66 -16.26 9.95 -11.01
CA HIS A 66 -14.90 10.40 -10.76
C HIS A 66 -13.94 9.23 -10.51
N ARG A 67 -12.67 9.42 -10.90
CA ARG A 67 -11.59 8.45 -10.63
C ARG A 67 -11.29 8.42 -9.13
N PHE A 68 -10.81 7.28 -8.62
CA PHE A 68 -10.57 7.09 -7.19
C PHE A 68 -9.84 8.25 -6.48
N PRO A 69 -8.71 8.80 -6.99
CA PRO A 69 -7.99 9.85 -6.29
C PRO A 69 -8.78 11.17 -6.12
N PHE A 70 -9.81 11.38 -6.96
CA PHE A 70 -10.60 12.61 -7.00
C PHE A 70 -11.93 12.49 -6.26
N LEU A 71 -12.23 11.32 -5.67
CA LEU A 71 -13.41 11.14 -4.83
C LEU A 71 -13.25 11.89 -3.51
N SER A 72 -14.37 12.30 -2.92
CA SER A 72 -14.38 12.79 -1.53
C SER A 72 -13.94 11.69 -0.56
N GLN A 73 -13.40 12.06 0.61
CA GLN A 73 -12.92 11.07 1.59
C GLN A 73 -13.97 10.01 1.97
N PRO A 74 -15.26 10.35 2.22
CA PRO A 74 -16.27 9.35 2.51
C PRO A 74 -16.53 8.38 1.34
N GLN A 75 -16.42 8.85 0.10
CA GLN A 75 -16.57 8.02 -1.10
C GLN A 75 -15.36 7.10 -1.30
N GLN A 76 -14.14 7.59 -1.01
CA GLN A 76 -12.94 6.75 -1.01
C GLN A 76 -13.07 5.62 0.01
N ASP A 77 -13.50 5.94 1.24
CA ASP A 77 -13.70 4.95 2.30
C ASP A 77 -14.78 3.92 1.93
N ALA A 78 -15.91 4.37 1.38
CA ALA A 78 -16.96 3.48 0.89
C ALA A 78 -16.47 2.55 -0.23
N PHE A 79 -15.68 3.08 -1.17
CA PHE A 79 -15.12 2.28 -2.27
C PHE A 79 -14.10 1.25 -1.79
N LEU A 80 -13.17 1.62 -0.91
CA LEU A 80 -12.19 0.70 -0.35
C LEU A 80 -12.87 -0.38 0.51
N SER A 81 -13.89 -0.01 1.29
CA SER A 81 -14.70 -0.96 2.06
C SER A 81 -15.45 -1.94 1.13
N TRP A 82 -15.99 -1.44 0.02
CA TRP A 82 -16.63 -2.29 -0.99
C TRP A 82 -15.63 -3.25 -1.66
N LEU A 83 -14.41 -2.81 -1.96
CA LEU A 83 -13.35 -3.69 -2.49
C LEU A 83 -12.97 -4.79 -1.50
N GLN A 84 -12.81 -4.43 -0.22
CA GLN A 84 -12.45 -5.36 0.84
C GLN A 84 -13.54 -6.42 1.07
N ASN A 85 -14.80 -6.02 1.04
CA ASN A 85 -15.95 -6.86 1.36
C ASN A 85 -16.63 -7.48 0.13
N ASN A 86 -16.01 -7.38 -1.04
CA ASN A 86 -16.58 -7.89 -2.28
C ASN A 86 -16.67 -9.44 -2.29
N SER A 87 -17.69 -9.99 -2.94
CA SER A 87 -17.84 -11.42 -3.15
C SER A 87 -16.80 -11.98 -4.13
N LEU A 88 -16.30 -11.16 -5.04
CA LEU A 88 -15.25 -11.54 -5.99
C LEU A 88 -13.90 -11.69 -5.26
N THR A 89 -13.45 -12.95 -5.13
CA THR A 89 -12.19 -13.31 -4.47
C THR A 89 -10.98 -12.57 -5.06
N LEU A 90 -10.93 -12.36 -6.37
CA LEU A 90 -9.83 -11.65 -7.03
C LEU A 90 -9.71 -10.18 -6.57
N LEU A 91 -10.83 -9.48 -6.41
CA LEU A 91 -10.82 -8.09 -5.92
C LEU A 91 -10.35 -8.03 -4.47
N ARG A 92 -10.83 -8.96 -3.64
CA ARG A 92 -10.43 -9.05 -2.24
C ARG A 92 -8.94 -9.39 -2.08
N GLN A 93 -8.42 -10.32 -2.87
CA GLN A 93 -7.00 -10.67 -2.90
C GLN A 93 -6.13 -9.51 -3.39
N GLY A 94 -6.55 -8.83 -4.47
CA GLY A 94 -5.86 -7.63 -4.97
C GLY A 94 -5.83 -6.53 -3.91
N PHE A 95 -6.95 -6.29 -3.22
CA PHE A 95 -7.04 -5.31 -2.14
C PHE A 95 -6.14 -5.67 -0.96
N TRP A 96 -6.10 -6.96 -0.57
CA TRP A 96 -5.17 -7.45 0.44
C TRP A 96 -3.72 -7.18 0.04
N GLY A 97 -3.35 -7.49 -1.21
CA GLY A 97 -2.02 -7.20 -1.75
C GLY A 97 -1.68 -5.71 -1.74
N LEU A 98 -2.61 -4.84 -2.15
CA LEU A 98 -2.47 -3.39 -2.08
C LEU A 98 -2.23 -2.91 -0.64
N LYS A 99 -3.03 -3.38 0.31
CA LYS A 99 -2.88 -3.04 1.72
C LYS A 99 -1.51 -3.50 2.24
N THR A 100 -1.06 -4.71 1.89
CA THR A 100 0.25 -5.23 2.28
C THR A 100 1.39 -4.34 1.80
N ILE A 101 1.39 -3.94 0.52
CA ILE A 101 2.47 -3.08 0.01
C ILE A 101 2.41 -1.67 0.60
N ILE A 102 1.23 -1.12 0.86
CA ILE A 102 1.07 0.18 1.52
C ILE A 102 1.61 0.12 2.96
N CYS A 103 1.24 -0.92 3.71
CA CYS A 103 1.79 -1.15 5.05
C CYS A 103 3.30 -1.29 5.02
N MET A 104 3.83 -2.05 4.06
CA MET A 104 5.27 -2.23 3.92
C MET A 104 5.99 -0.93 3.56
N GLY A 105 5.46 -0.14 2.63
CA GLY A 105 6.05 1.16 2.28
C GLY A 105 6.03 2.15 3.44
N TYR A 106 4.97 2.13 4.26
CA TYR A 106 4.86 3.00 5.43
C TYR A 106 5.78 2.51 6.55
N TYR A 107 5.54 1.31 7.09
CA TYR A 107 6.27 0.79 8.24
C TYR A 107 7.71 0.35 7.93
N GLY A 108 8.06 0.15 6.66
CA GLY A 108 9.42 -0.17 6.24
C GLY A 108 10.40 1.00 6.30
N GLN A 109 9.94 2.22 6.61
CA GLN A 109 10.81 3.37 6.81
C GLN A 109 11.55 3.27 8.15
N VAL A 110 12.88 3.24 8.09
CA VAL A 110 13.75 3.09 9.27
C VAL A 110 13.51 4.21 10.27
N GLU A 111 13.19 5.41 9.81
CA GLU A 111 12.95 6.58 10.66
C GLU A 111 11.70 6.41 11.53
N LEU A 112 10.67 5.73 11.03
CA LEU A 112 9.45 5.43 11.79
C LEU A 112 9.69 4.38 12.89
N SER A 113 10.72 3.53 12.78
CA SER A 113 11.04 2.56 13.83
C SER A 113 11.37 3.23 15.17
N THR A 114 11.99 4.41 15.12
CA THR A 114 12.32 5.20 16.32
C THR A 114 11.10 5.82 16.98
N GLN A 115 10.06 6.19 16.20
CA GLN A 115 8.79 6.68 16.75
C GLN A 115 7.99 5.59 17.47
N PHE A 116 8.12 4.33 17.06
CA PHE A 116 7.45 3.20 17.70
C PHE A 116 8.24 2.58 18.86
N ALA A 117 9.39 3.17 19.25
CA ALA A 117 10.34 2.59 20.20
C ALA A 117 10.73 1.14 19.85
N TYR A 118 10.66 0.77 18.57
CA TYR A 118 10.98 -0.56 18.08
C TYR A 118 12.42 -0.56 17.58
N HIS A 119 13.30 -1.22 18.32
CA HIS A 119 14.69 -1.45 17.92
C HIS A 119 14.82 -2.86 17.36
N PRO A 120 14.94 -3.04 16.03
CA PRO A 120 15.16 -4.36 15.46
C PRO A 120 16.49 -4.91 15.96
N LYS A 121 16.44 -5.94 16.82
CA LYS A 121 17.62 -6.74 17.16
C LYS A 121 17.85 -7.73 16.03
N HIS A 122 18.93 -7.55 15.28
CA HIS A 122 19.36 -8.47 14.23
C HIS A 122 20.11 -9.71 14.77
N ASP A 123 20.29 -9.81 16.08
CA ASP A 123 21.06 -10.85 16.78
C ASP A 123 20.23 -12.08 17.18
N GLY A 124 19.27 -12.46 16.33
CA GLY A 124 18.24 -13.45 16.70
C GLY A 124 18.73 -14.89 16.91
N ASN A 125 19.99 -15.21 16.59
CA ASN A 125 20.49 -16.60 16.55
C ASN A 125 21.79 -16.87 17.31
N ALA A 126 22.37 -15.94 18.07
CA ALA A 126 23.64 -16.23 18.76
C ALA A 126 23.51 -17.18 19.97
N GLU A 127 22.31 -17.39 20.52
CA GLU A 127 22.12 -18.17 21.77
C GLU A 127 21.35 -19.50 21.61
N LEU A 128 20.94 -19.90 20.39
CA LEU A 128 20.18 -21.15 20.20
C LEU A 128 21.05 -22.41 19.99
N ASP A 129 22.38 -22.28 19.89
CA ASP A 129 23.32 -23.40 19.71
C ASP A 129 24.07 -23.81 21.00
N ALA A 130 23.60 -23.39 22.18
CA ALA A 130 24.20 -23.78 23.45
C ALA A 130 23.15 -24.30 24.45
N ARG A 131 22.67 -25.52 24.24
CA ARG A 131 22.28 -26.47 25.32
C ARG A 131 21.95 -27.85 24.81
#